data_AF-A0A8J9SGK0-F1
#
_entry.id   AF-A0A8J9SGK0-F1
#
_cell.length_a   1.000
_cell.length_b   1.000
_cell.length_c   1.000
_cell.angle_alpha   90.00
_cell.angle_beta   90.00
_cell.angle_gamma   90.00
#
_symmetry.space_group_name_H-M   'P 1'
#
loop_
_entity.id
_entity.type
_entity.pdbx_description
1 polymer ?
#
loop_
_entity_poly.entity_id
_entity_poly.type
_entity_poly.pdbx_seq_one_letter_code
_entity_poly.pdbx_strand_id
1 'polypeptide(L)'
;MNDFPYAEEVKKECEQIEKAEIGNPKTPLNRSPYLTNEVVNLINEGIGYKYHAAYVFDSAAAFFGRDNVGLPGVEHFFKVLGVIDRADAWEAVDFLNKRGGNVKFGKIAEPPSEEEWSKKDDSDVKVAFEKTLALAKVYYNCTNKAYETAKKEGDAHTLMFLKKSLEEVGEKMRGLAWYVTHLKAVKGDKHAIKNLDRELECKTCDLARAAGVEAVIPSRLQIGTVTRLKCTDEFALSWKFMMDEPEVGKKMVV
;
A
#
# COMPACT_ATOMS: atom_id res chain seq x y z
N MET A 1 -1.62 4.30 -45.55
CA MET A 1 -0.67 4.97 -44.64
C MET A 1 0.05 6.15 -45.29
N ASN A 2 0.18 6.23 -46.63
CA ASN A 2 1.02 7.23 -47.29
C ASN A 2 0.70 8.71 -47.00
N ASP A 3 -0.53 9.03 -46.58
CA ASP A 3 -0.93 10.40 -46.20
C ASP A 3 -1.00 10.64 -44.67
N PHE A 4 -0.59 9.65 -43.86
CA PHE A 4 -0.57 9.79 -42.40
C PHE A 4 0.76 10.38 -41.93
N PRO A 5 0.77 11.54 -41.22
CA PRO A 5 2.01 12.23 -40.84
C PRO A 5 3.00 11.41 -40.00
N TYR A 6 2.53 10.35 -39.33
CA TYR A 6 3.37 9.50 -38.46
C TYR A 6 3.56 8.07 -39.03
N ALA A 7 3.39 7.88 -40.34
CA ALA A 7 3.47 6.55 -40.96
C ALA A 7 4.85 5.89 -40.80
N GLU A 8 5.93 6.68 -40.84
CA GLU A 8 7.29 6.18 -40.65
C GLU A 8 7.56 5.76 -39.21
N GLU A 9 7.04 6.50 -38.23
CA GLU A 9 7.12 6.15 -36.81
C GLU A 9 6.36 4.85 -36.53
N VAL A 10 5.15 4.71 -37.08
CA VAL A 10 4.38 3.46 -36.96
C VAL A 10 5.15 2.29 -37.57
N LYS A 11 5.77 2.48 -38.73
CA LYS A 11 6.58 1.43 -39.38
C LYS A 11 7.78 1.03 -38.50
N LYS A 12 8.47 1.99 -37.88
CA LYS A 12 9.58 1.72 -36.93
C LYS A 12 9.11 0.92 -35.72
N GLU A 13 7.94 1.24 -35.17
CA GLU A 13 7.35 0.48 -34.06
C GLU A 13 7.00 -0.96 -34.50
N CYS A 14 6.39 -1.13 -35.68
CA CYS A 14 6.13 -2.46 -36.24
C CYS A 14 7.41 -3.30 -36.38
N GLU A 15 8.50 -2.73 -36.90
CA GLU A 15 9.79 -3.42 -37.02
C GLU A 15 10.39 -3.79 -35.65
N GLN A 16 10.19 -2.97 -34.61
CA GLN A 16 10.62 -3.30 -33.24
C GLN A 16 9.80 -4.45 -32.66
N ILE A 17 8.48 -4.44 -32.88
CA ILE A 17 7.57 -5.51 -32.45
C ILE A 17 7.95 -6.84 -33.12
N GLU A 18 8.26 -6.84 -34.42
CA GLU A 18 8.69 -8.04 -35.15
C GLU A 18 10.02 -8.62 -34.64
N LYS A 19 10.94 -7.77 -34.17
CA LYS A 19 12.24 -8.19 -33.62
C LYS A 19 12.16 -8.66 -32.17
N ALA A 20 11.06 -8.40 -31.47
CA ALA A 20 10.93 -8.74 -30.06
C ALA A 20 10.78 -10.26 -29.86
N GLU A 21 11.57 -10.82 -28.95
CA GLU A 21 11.50 -12.23 -28.61
C GLU A 21 10.39 -12.47 -27.57
N ILE A 22 9.42 -13.33 -27.92
CA ILE A 22 8.31 -13.68 -27.03
C ILE A 22 8.85 -14.35 -25.77
N GLY A 23 8.49 -13.80 -24.60
CA GLY A 23 8.91 -14.31 -23.30
C GLY A 23 10.29 -13.84 -22.84
N ASN A 24 11.01 -13.03 -23.65
CA ASN A 24 12.28 -12.46 -23.23
C ASN A 24 12.06 -11.12 -22.47
N PRO A 25 12.46 -11.02 -21.18
CA PRO A 25 12.29 -9.80 -20.38
C PRO A 25 13.08 -8.59 -20.92
N LYS A 26 14.05 -8.81 -21.82
CA LYS A 26 14.86 -7.74 -22.41
C LYS A 26 14.18 -7.03 -23.58
N THR A 27 13.13 -7.62 -24.16
CA THR A 27 12.41 -7.08 -25.32
C THR A 27 10.92 -6.88 -25.00
N PRO A 28 10.56 -6.03 -24.02
CA PRO A 28 9.17 -5.76 -23.68
C PRO A 28 8.49 -4.97 -24.80
N LEU A 29 7.35 -5.48 -25.29
CA LEU A 29 6.60 -4.89 -26.40
C LEU A 29 5.98 -3.52 -26.08
N ASN A 30 5.57 -3.30 -24.83
CA ASN A 30 4.82 -2.09 -24.44
C ASN A 30 5.69 -1.03 -23.74
N ARG A 31 7.01 -1.22 -23.67
CA ARG A 31 7.87 -0.34 -22.88
C ARG A 31 8.11 0.97 -23.62
N SER A 32 7.59 2.06 -23.05
CA SER A 32 7.87 3.41 -23.56
C SER A 32 9.33 3.81 -23.30
N PRO A 33 9.93 4.66 -24.17
CA PRO A 33 11.31 5.14 -23.98
C PRO A 33 11.51 5.94 -22.68
N TYR A 34 10.43 6.54 -22.15
CA TYR A 34 10.46 7.31 -20.89
C TYR A 34 10.56 6.46 -19.62
N LEU A 35 10.24 5.15 -19.70
CA LEU A 35 10.36 4.26 -18.54
C LEU A 35 11.81 3.74 -18.43
N THR A 36 12.67 4.54 -17.83
CA THR A 36 14.09 4.19 -17.67
C THR A 36 14.30 3.06 -16.66
N ASN A 37 15.46 2.41 -16.72
CA ASN A 37 15.82 1.38 -15.74
C ASN A 37 15.96 1.96 -14.32
N GLU A 38 16.33 3.24 -14.18
CA GLU A 38 16.43 3.89 -12.87
C GLU A 38 15.05 4.00 -12.22
N VAL A 39 14.05 4.47 -12.97
CA VAL A 39 12.66 4.54 -12.50
C VAL A 39 12.13 3.15 -12.13
N VAL A 40 12.37 2.13 -12.97
CA VAL A 40 11.97 0.75 -12.69
C VAL A 40 12.63 0.21 -11.42
N ASN A 41 13.90 0.52 -11.19
CA ASN A 41 14.61 0.08 -9.99
C ASN A 41 14.03 0.73 -8.72
N LEU A 42 13.73 2.03 -8.75
CA LEU A 42 13.12 2.74 -7.61
C LEU A 42 11.72 2.20 -7.27
N ILE A 43 10.92 1.84 -8.28
CA ILE A 43 9.62 1.21 -8.04
C ILE A 43 9.80 -0.20 -7.45
N ASN A 44 10.77 -0.98 -7.93
CA ASN A 44 11.10 -2.29 -7.35
C ASN A 44 11.59 -2.19 -5.89
N GLU A 45 12.38 -1.17 -5.56
CA GLU A 45 12.76 -0.86 -4.17
C GLU A 45 11.51 -0.57 -3.32
N GLY A 46 10.56 0.20 -3.85
CA GLY A 46 9.27 0.46 -3.22
C GLY A 46 8.43 -0.80 -2.98
N ILE A 47 8.39 -1.72 -3.94
CA ILE A 47 7.74 -3.04 -3.78
C ILE A 47 8.37 -3.80 -2.60
N GLY A 48 9.70 -3.92 -2.59
CA GLY A 48 10.41 -4.60 -1.50
C GLY A 48 10.17 -3.95 -0.14
N TYR A 49 10.13 -2.61 -0.10
CA TYR A 49 9.82 -1.84 1.10
C TYR A 49 8.43 -2.18 1.64
N LYS A 50 7.41 -2.19 0.79
CA LYS A 50 6.03 -2.50 1.18
C LYS A 50 5.86 -3.90 1.74
N TYR A 51 6.52 -4.89 1.13
CA TYR A 51 6.55 -6.25 1.69
C TYR A 51 7.24 -6.32 3.05
N HIS A 52 8.33 -5.58 3.25
CA HIS A 52 8.99 -5.52 4.55
C HIS A 52 8.12 -4.83 5.61
N ALA A 53 7.49 -3.71 5.27
CA ALA A 53 6.56 -3.01 6.16
C ALA A 53 5.38 -3.91 6.54
N ALA A 54 4.79 -4.62 5.57
CA ALA A 54 3.74 -5.60 5.83
C ALA A 54 4.20 -6.68 6.82
N TYR A 55 5.43 -7.19 6.68
CA TYR A 55 5.95 -8.21 7.59
C TYR A 55 6.21 -7.67 9.00
N VAL A 56 6.61 -6.40 9.13
CA VAL A 56 6.67 -5.71 10.43
C VAL A 56 5.28 -5.62 11.06
N PHE A 57 4.24 -5.32 10.28
CA PHE A 57 2.87 -5.26 10.78
C PHE A 57 2.30 -6.64 11.16
N ASP A 58 2.60 -7.68 10.39
CA ASP A 58 2.26 -9.06 10.75
C ASP A 58 2.90 -9.46 12.09
N SER A 59 4.17 -9.08 12.32
CA SER A 59 4.84 -9.29 13.61
C SER A 59 4.20 -8.51 14.76
N ALA A 60 3.84 -7.24 14.53
CA ALA A 60 3.13 -6.44 15.53
C ALA A 60 1.77 -7.06 15.88
N ALA A 61 1.00 -7.48 14.86
CA ALA A 61 -0.27 -8.17 15.07
C ALA A 61 -0.11 -9.45 15.90
N ALA A 62 0.86 -10.29 15.55
CA ALA A 62 1.16 -11.50 16.30
C ALA A 62 1.49 -11.22 17.77
N PHE A 63 2.24 -10.13 18.04
CA PHE A 63 2.55 -9.71 19.40
C PHE A 63 1.31 -9.25 20.19
N PHE A 64 0.48 -8.37 19.62
CA PHE A 64 -0.70 -7.83 20.30
C PHE A 64 -1.83 -8.85 20.51
N GLY A 65 -1.89 -9.90 19.67
CA GLY A 65 -2.84 -11.00 19.77
C GLY A 65 -2.51 -12.05 20.84
N ARG A 66 -1.37 -11.95 21.53
CA ARG A 66 -1.00 -12.88 22.60
C ARG A 66 -1.96 -12.78 23.78
N ASP A 67 -2.20 -13.89 24.46
CA ASP A 67 -3.07 -13.97 25.64
C ASP A 67 -2.60 -13.09 26.80
N ASN A 68 -1.28 -12.92 26.94
CA ASN A 68 -0.66 -12.09 27.96
C ASN A 68 -0.47 -10.61 27.57
N VAL A 69 -0.82 -10.23 26.34
CA VAL A 69 -0.89 -8.83 25.87
C VAL A 69 -2.35 -8.39 25.76
N GLY A 70 -3.16 -9.16 25.02
CA GLY A 70 -4.63 -9.08 25.04
C GLY A 70 -5.21 -7.79 24.45
N LEU A 71 -4.69 -7.33 23.31
CA LEU A 71 -5.14 -6.13 22.61
C LEU A 71 -5.67 -6.46 21.19
N PRO A 72 -6.86 -7.09 21.08
CA PRO A 72 -7.39 -7.61 19.82
C PRO A 72 -7.75 -6.53 18.79
N GLY A 73 -8.09 -5.31 19.21
CA GLY A 73 -8.33 -4.21 18.28
C GLY A 73 -7.04 -3.69 17.67
N VAL A 74 -5.99 -3.56 18.48
CA VAL A 74 -4.64 -3.22 17.99
C VAL A 74 -4.08 -4.32 17.09
N GLU A 75 -4.27 -5.59 17.45
CA GLU A 75 -3.95 -6.74 16.59
C GLU A 75 -4.65 -6.61 15.22
N HIS A 76 -5.97 -6.40 15.23
CA HIS A 76 -6.75 -6.28 14.00
C HIS A 76 -6.27 -5.12 13.11
N PHE A 77 -6.00 -3.96 13.72
CA PHE A 77 -5.46 -2.80 13.01
C PHE A 77 -4.16 -3.15 12.25
N PHE A 78 -3.21 -3.82 12.92
CA PHE A 78 -1.95 -4.19 12.28
C PHE A 78 -2.11 -5.29 11.21
N LYS A 79 -3.02 -6.25 11.40
CA LYS A 79 -3.38 -7.21 10.32
C LYS A 79 -3.85 -6.49 9.07
N VAL A 80 -4.80 -5.54 9.23
CA VAL A 80 -5.34 -4.76 8.12
C VAL A 80 -4.24 -3.94 7.43
N LEU A 81 -3.34 -3.30 8.19
CA LEU A 81 -2.20 -2.58 7.61
C LEU A 81 -1.27 -3.51 6.80
N GLY A 82 -1.00 -4.72 7.28
CA GLY A 82 -0.23 -5.73 6.54
C GLY A 82 -0.87 -6.07 5.19
N VAL A 83 -2.19 -6.30 5.18
CA VAL A 83 -2.96 -6.55 3.95
C VAL A 83 -2.88 -5.39 2.98
N ILE A 84 -3.09 -4.16 3.48
CA ILE A 84 -3.04 -2.93 2.65
C ILE A 84 -1.66 -2.78 2.01
N ASP A 85 -0.57 -2.89 2.78
CA ASP A 85 0.77 -2.69 2.22
C ASP A 85 1.16 -3.81 1.23
N ARG A 86 0.68 -5.05 1.41
CA ARG A 86 0.82 -6.11 0.38
C ARG A 86 0.03 -5.76 -0.89
N ALA A 87 -1.17 -5.21 -0.77
CA ALA A 87 -1.99 -4.78 -1.90
C ALA A 87 -1.32 -3.62 -2.67
N ASP A 88 -0.78 -2.62 -1.97
CA ASP A 88 -0.01 -1.52 -2.56
C ASP A 88 1.21 -2.04 -3.34
N ALA A 89 1.90 -3.05 -2.81
CA ALA A 89 3.02 -3.69 -3.50
C ALA A 89 2.58 -4.36 -4.81
N TRP A 90 1.42 -5.03 -4.81
CA TRP A 90 0.84 -5.61 -6.02
C TRP A 90 0.37 -4.56 -7.03
N GLU A 91 -0.14 -3.42 -6.58
CA GLU A 91 -0.47 -2.32 -7.49
C GLU A 91 0.78 -1.81 -8.23
N ALA A 92 1.92 -1.70 -7.54
CA ALA A 92 3.20 -1.35 -8.16
C ALA A 92 3.71 -2.44 -9.14
N VAL A 93 3.50 -3.72 -8.81
CA VAL A 93 3.79 -4.86 -9.73
C VAL A 93 2.97 -4.76 -11.00
N ASP A 94 1.65 -4.55 -10.87
CA ASP A 94 0.74 -4.39 -12.00
C ASP A 94 1.08 -3.15 -12.83
N PHE A 95 1.49 -2.06 -12.18
CA PHE A 95 1.97 -0.86 -12.86
C PHE A 95 3.22 -1.12 -13.72
N LEU A 96 4.24 -1.82 -13.16
CA LEU A 96 5.44 -2.17 -13.91
C LEU A 96 5.14 -3.12 -15.06
N ASN A 97 4.35 -4.16 -14.82
CA ASN A 97 3.93 -5.12 -15.86
C ASN A 97 3.18 -4.40 -16.99
N LYS A 98 2.24 -3.51 -16.64
CA LYS A 98 1.51 -2.67 -17.61
C LYS A 98 2.46 -1.85 -18.48
N ARG A 99 3.58 -1.38 -17.92
CA ARG A 99 4.54 -0.50 -18.60
C ARG A 99 5.73 -1.23 -19.23
N GLY A 100 5.76 -2.56 -19.20
CA GLY A 100 6.88 -3.35 -19.71
C GLY A 100 8.16 -3.26 -18.85
N GLY A 101 8.03 -2.88 -17.57
CA GLY A 101 9.09 -2.90 -16.58
C GLY A 101 9.19 -4.28 -15.91
N ASN A 102 10.42 -4.77 -15.73
CA ASN A 102 10.64 -6.05 -15.07
C ASN A 102 10.57 -5.90 -13.54
N VAL A 103 9.72 -6.71 -12.92
CA VAL A 103 9.57 -6.78 -11.48
C VAL A 103 10.67 -7.64 -10.86
N LYS A 104 11.19 -7.21 -9.72
CA LYS A 104 12.20 -7.93 -8.94
C LYS A 104 11.81 -7.95 -7.47
N PHE A 105 11.53 -9.12 -6.95
CA PHE A 105 11.35 -9.33 -5.51
C PHE A 105 12.73 -9.48 -4.84
N GLY A 106 12.95 -8.72 -3.78
CA GLY A 106 14.15 -8.78 -2.98
C GLY A 106 14.02 -9.71 -1.78
N LYS A 107 15.09 -9.80 -0.98
CA LYS A 107 15.03 -10.42 0.34
C LYS A 107 14.24 -9.52 1.29
N ILE A 108 13.42 -10.13 2.14
CA ILE A 108 12.72 -9.45 3.22
C ILE A 108 13.50 -9.73 4.51
N ALA A 109 13.89 -8.69 5.23
CA ALA A 109 14.58 -8.86 6.52
C ALA A 109 13.61 -9.39 7.59
N GLU A 110 14.16 -10.06 8.59
CA GLU A 110 13.39 -10.53 9.75
C GLU A 110 12.64 -9.35 10.39
N PRO A 111 11.39 -9.56 10.82
CA PRO A 111 10.62 -8.51 11.44
C PRO A 111 11.06 -8.39 12.90
N PRO A 112 10.62 -7.34 13.62
CA PRO A 112 11.01 -7.13 15.00
C PRO A 112 10.62 -8.32 15.88
N SER A 113 11.49 -8.66 16.81
CA SER A 113 11.25 -9.70 17.82
C SER A 113 10.27 -9.24 18.90
N GLU A 114 9.77 -10.18 19.72
CA GLU A 114 8.90 -9.85 20.85
C GLU A 114 9.55 -8.88 21.85
N GLU A 115 10.87 -9.00 22.04
CA GLU A 115 11.65 -8.11 22.92
C GLU A 115 11.78 -6.69 22.35
N GLU A 116 11.68 -6.53 21.03
CA GLU A 116 11.67 -5.20 20.41
C GLU A 116 10.31 -4.50 20.52
N TRP A 117 9.23 -5.28 20.56
CA TRP A 117 7.88 -4.75 20.79
C TRP A 117 7.64 -4.44 22.26
N SER A 118 8.11 -5.29 23.17
CA SER A 118 7.91 -5.11 24.61
C SER A 118 8.96 -4.19 25.22
N LYS A 119 8.56 -3.00 25.67
CA LYS A 119 9.47 -2.04 26.33
C LYS A 119 9.08 -1.82 27.78
N LYS A 120 9.96 -2.22 28.71
CA LYS A 120 9.71 -2.13 30.17
C LYS A 120 9.29 -0.74 30.66
N ASP A 121 9.84 0.31 30.05
CA ASP A 121 9.63 1.70 30.46
C ASP A 121 8.70 2.49 29.51
N ASP A 122 8.05 1.82 28.55
CA ASP A 122 7.21 2.48 27.55
C ASP A 122 5.95 1.66 27.24
N SER A 123 4.98 2.27 26.54
CA SER A 123 3.82 1.55 26.05
C SER A 123 4.15 0.81 24.75
N ASP A 124 3.99 -0.51 24.73
CA ASP A 124 4.19 -1.34 23.53
C ASP A 124 3.35 -0.84 22.34
N VAL A 125 2.11 -0.41 22.61
CA VAL A 125 1.22 0.20 21.60
C VAL A 125 1.83 1.49 21.05
N LYS A 126 2.33 2.37 21.93
CA LYS A 126 3.01 3.60 21.49
C LYS A 126 4.20 3.28 20.58
N VAL A 127 5.04 2.33 20.99
CA VAL A 127 6.23 1.91 20.22
C VAL A 127 5.82 1.40 18.83
N ALA A 128 4.77 0.58 18.75
CA ALA A 128 4.29 0.05 17.47
C ALA A 128 3.75 1.15 16.54
N PHE A 129 2.94 2.08 17.06
CA PHE A 129 2.41 3.20 16.26
C PHE A 129 3.51 4.18 15.84
N GLU A 130 4.50 4.45 16.70
CA GLU A 130 5.66 5.28 16.34
C GLU A 130 6.51 4.64 15.24
N LYS A 131 6.77 3.33 15.33
CA LYS A 131 7.50 2.58 14.30
C LYS A 131 6.74 2.59 12.97
N THR A 132 5.42 2.44 13.03
CA THR A 132 4.54 2.47 11.85
C THR A 132 4.53 3.85 11.19
N LEU A 133 4.44 4.92 11.97
CA LEU A 133 4.57 6.29 11.47
C LEU A 133 5.95 6.54 10.84
N ALA A 134 7.02 6.01 11.46
CA ALA A 134 8.37 6.13 10.93
C ALA A 134 8.53 5.40 9.59
N LEU A 135 7.97 4.19 9.45
CA LEU A 135 7.93 3.45 8.19
C LEU A 135 7.19 4.24 7.10
N ALA A 136 6.00 4.78 7.42
CA ALA A 136 5.25 5.60 6.46
C ALA A 136 6.04 6.83 5.98
N LYS A 137 6.73 7.52 6.90
CA LYS A 137 7.59 8.67 6.58
C LYS A 137 8.77 8.29 5.67
N VAL A 138 9.42 7.16 5.93
CA VAL A 138 10.53 6.70 5.09
C VAL A 138 10.01 6.30 3.71
N TYR A 139 8.89 5.58 3.62
CA TYR A 139 8.27 5.24 2.34
C TYR A 139 7.87 6.48 1.53
N TYR A 140 7.32 7.51 2.19
CA TYR A 140 7.02 8.80 1.56
C TYR A 140 8.26 9.43 0.93
N ASN A 141 9.40 9.41 1.63
CA ASN A 141 10.66 9.94 1.10
C ASN A 141 11.20 9.11 -0.08
N CYS A 142 11.13 7.78 0.01
CA CYS A 142 11.49 6.88 -1.10
C CYS A 142 10.62 7.15 -2.34
N THR A 143 9.31 7.31 -2.15
CA THR A 143 8.35 7.58 -3.21
C THR A 143 8.59 8.95 -3.85
N ASN A 144 8.90 9.98 -3.04
CA ASN A 144 9.28 11.30 -3.57
C ASN A 144 10.57 11.25 -4.39
N LYS A 145 11.56 10.46 -3.97
CA LYS A 145 12.77 10.26 -4.77
C LYS A 145 12.44 9.63 -6.13
N ALA A 146 11.59 8.60 -6.14
CA ALA A 146 11.09 8.00 -7.39
C ALA A 146 10.34 9.02 -8.26
N TYR A 147 9.54 9.88 -7.64
CA TYR A 147 8.78 10.92 -8.34
C TYR A 147 9.70 11.93 -9.01
N GLU A 148 10.70 12.45 -8.30
CA GLU A 148 11.67 13.39 -8.86
C GLU A 148 12.52 12.77 -9.98
N THR A 149 12.90 11.49 -9.87
CA THR A 149 13.58 10.79 -10.97
C THR A 149 12.65 10.64 -12.18
N ALA A 150 11.42 10.16 -12.00
CA ALA A 150 10.45 10.04 -13.10
C ALA A 150 10.16 11.40 -13.77
N LYS A 151 10.17 12.48 -12.98
CA LYS A 151 9.98 13.85 -13.47
C LYS A 151 11.13 14.30 -14.35
N LYS A 152 12.38 14.01 -13.95
CA LYS A 152 13.57 14.30 -14.76
C LYS A 152 13.57 13.55 -16.08
N GLU A 153 13.11 12.30 -16.07
CA GLU A 153 12.99 11.46 -17.28
C GLU A 153 11.76 11.78 -18.14
N GLY A 154 10.89 12.70 -17.71
CA GLY A 154 9.68 13.06 -18.44
C GLY A 154 8.61 11.96 -18.49
N ASP A 155 8.64 11.00 -17.56
CA ASP A 155 7.68 9.88 -17.54
C ASP A 155 6.36 10.29 -16.87
N ALA A 156 5.49 10.94 -17.64
CA ALA A 156 4.20 11.43 -17.17
C ALA A 156 3.30 10.35 -16.55
N HIS A 157 3.29 9.13 -17.10
CA HIS A 157 2.44 8.06 -16.57
C HIS A 157 2.97 7.53 -15.23
N THR A 158 4.29 7.49 -15.04
CA THR A 158 4.88 7.18 -13.72
C THR A 158 4.62 8.30 -12.71
N LEU A 159 4.64 9.56 -13.12
CA LEU A 159 4.28 10.67 -12.23
C LEU A 159 2.84 10.54 -11.71
N MET A 160 1.88 10.17 -12.57
CA MET A 160 0.49 9.96 -12.15
C MET A 160 0.37 8.86 -11.09
N PHE A 161 1.05 7.73 -11.32
CA PHE A 161 1.08 6.62 -10.37
C PHE A 161 1.69 7.02 -9.03
N LEU A 162 2.88 7.61 -9.05
CA LEU A 162 3.59 8.00 -7.83
C LEU A 162 2.88 9.15 -7.08
N LYS A 163 2.20 10.05 -7.78
CA LYS A 163 1.38 11.10 -7.16
C LYS A 163 0.25 10.49 -6.32
N LYS A 164 -0.48 9.51 -6.87
CA LYS A 164 -1.51 8.77 -6.13
C LYS A 164 -0.90 8.13 -4.87
N SER A 165 0.23 7.43 -5.01
CA SER A 165 0.91 6.81 -3.87
C SER A 165 1.35 7.82 -2.79
N LEU A 166 1.79 9.02 -3.19
CA LEU A 166 2.18 10.08 -2.25
C LEU A 166 0.97 10.64 -1.48
N GLU A 167 -0.18 10.81 -2.14
CA GLU A 167 -1.42 11.25 -1.50
C GLU A 167 -1.87 10.24 -0.43
N GLU A 168 -1.96 8.96 -0.79
CA GLU A 168 -2.38 7.88 0.11
C GLU A 168 -1.44 7.73 1.32
N VAL A 169 -0.13 7.81 1.11
CA VAL A 169 0.86 7.74 2.19
C VAL A 169 0.81 8.99 3.07
N GLY A 170 0.57 10.16 2.49
CA GLY A 170 0.43 11.42 3.22
C GLY A 170 -0.76 11.39 4.18
N GLU A 171 -1.90 10.85 3.73
CA GLU A 171 -3.06 10.62 4.58
C GLU A 171 -2.74 9.58 5.67
N LYS A 172 -2.05 8.49 5.33
CA LYS A 172 -1.62 7.45 6.30
C LYS A 172 -0.76 8.04 7.41
N MET A 173 0.19 8.89 7.05
CA MET A 173 1.02 9.61 7.99
C MET A 173 0.22 10.51 8.93
N ARG A 174 -0.81 11.21 8.43
CA ARG A 174 -1.68 12.07 9.25
C ARG A 174 -2.44 11.24 10.30
N GLY A 175 -3.10 10.17 9.88
CA GLY A 175 -3.84 9.29 10.80
C GLY A 175 -2.94 8.69 11.87
N LEU A 176 -1.80 8.14 11.48
CA LEU A 176 -0.80 7.60 12.41
C LEU A 176 -0.24 8.67 13.36
N ALA A 177 -0.02 9.90 12.89
CA ALA A 177 0.46 10.99 13.73
C ALA A 177 -0.55 11.40 14.81
N TRP A 178 -1.85 11.31 14.53
CA TRP A 178 -2.88 11.50 15.55
C TRP A 178 -2.79 10.42 16.64
N TYR A 179 -2.74 9.14 16.27
CA TYR A 179 -2.59 8.06 17.26
C TYR A 179 -1.33 8.23 18.12
N VAL A 180 -0.18 8.52 17.49
CA VAL A 180 1.08 8.76 18.21
C VAL A 180 0.97 9.95 19.17
N THR A 181 0.32 11.04 18.77
CA THR A 181 0.10 12.21 19.63
C THR A 181 -0.72 11.83 20.87
N HIS A 182 -1.83 11.11 20.70
CA HIS A 182 -2.68 10.67 21.81
C HIS A 182 -1.94 9.70 22.73
N LEU A 183 -1.25 8.71 22.17
CA LEU A 183 -0.46 7.72 22.93
C LEU A 183 0.66 8.37 23.75
N LYS A 184 1.28 9.44 23.24
CA LYS A 184 2.24 10.25 24.01
C LYS A 184 1.60 11.05 25.13
N ALA A 185 0.42 11.61 24.89
CA ALA A 185 -0.29 12.44 25.87
C ALA A 185 -0.72 11.62 27.10
N VAL A 186 -1.18 10.38 26.89
CA VAL A 186 -1.70 9.52 27.97
C VAL A 186 -0.62 8.77 28.76
N LYS A 187 0.66 8.86 28.38
CA LYS A 187 1.84 8.34 29.11
C LYS A 187 1.68 6.93 29.70
N GLY A 188 1.08 6.01 28.96
CA GLY A 188 0.92 4.62 29.40
C GLY A 188 -0.28 4.36 30.32
N ASP A 189 -1.25 5.28 30.39
CA ASP A 189 -2.53 5.01 31.05
C ASP A 189 -3.21 3.77 30.44
N LYS A 190 -3.36 2.73 31.26
CA LYS A 190 -3.93 1.44 30.85
C LYS A 190 -5.39 1.55 30.44
N HIS A 191 -6.16 2.47 31.04
CA HIS A 191 -7.55 2.71 30.65
C HIS A 191 -7.62 3.36 29.28
N ALA A 192 -6.76 4.34 29.01
CA ALA A 192 -6.69 4.98 27.69
C ALA A 192 -6.28 3.97 26.60
N ILE A 193 -5.28 3.12 26.86
CA ILE A 193 -4.86 2.06 25.93
C ILE A 193 -6.01 1.08 25.66
N LYS A 194 -6.73 0.66 26.71
CA LYS A 194 -7.88 -0.24 26.55
C LYS A 194 -9.04 0.40 25.79
N ASN A 195 -9.24 1.71 25.93
CA ASN A 195 -10.25 2.43 25.17
C ASN A 195 -9.85 2.55 23.69
N LEU A 196 -8.59 2.89 23.40
CA LEU A 196 -8.06 2.88 22.03
C LEU A 196 -8.21 1.50 21.39
N ASP A 197 -7.85 0.44 22.11
CA ASP A 197 -8.02 -0.93 21.62
C ASP A 197 -9.48 -1.22 21.25
N ARG A 198 -10.44 -0.80 22.07
CA ARG A 198 -11.88 -0.93 21.75
C ARG A 198 -12.33 -0.10 20.55
N GLU A 199 -11.74 1.06 20.32
CA GLU A 199 -12.04 1.91 19.15
C GLU A 199 -11.50 1.27 17.86
N LEU A 200 -10.34 0.63 17.93
CA LEU A 200 -9.73 -0.12 16.83
C LEU A 200 -10.41 -1.48 16.60
N GLU A 201 -10.98 -2.06 17.66
CA GLU A 201 -11.84 -3.24 17.62
C GLU A 201 -13.18 -2.86 16.97
N CYS A 202 -13.18 -2.71 15.65
CA CYS A 202 -14.39 -2.32 14.96
C CYS A 202 -15.42 -3.47 14.95
N LYS A 203 -16.37 -3.42 15.87
CA LYS A 203 -17.42 -4.44 16.05
C LYS A 203 -18.45 -4.50 14.92
N THR A 204 -18.42 -3.53 13.99
CA THR A 204 -19.43 -3.38 12.92
C THR A 204 -18.87 -2.97 11.55
N CYS A 205 -17.55 -2.99 11.31
CA CYS A 205 -17.00 -2.64 9.99
C CYS A 205 -16.80 -3.86 9.11
N ASP A 206 -17.16 -3.72 7.83
CA ASP A 206 -16.92 -4.67 6.74
C ASP A 206 -15.44 -5.11 6.57
N LEU A 207 -14.49 -4.49 7.27
CA LEU A 207 -13.10 -4.95 7.42
C LEU A 207 -12.98 -6.34 8.08
N ALA A 208 -13.88 -6.70 9.01
CA ALA A 208 -13.96 -8.06 9.55
C ALA A 208 -14.39 -9.08 8.48
N ARG A 209 -15.16 -8.64 7.47
CA ARG A 209 -15.48 -9.43 6.28
C ARG A 209 -14.27 -9.54 5.33
N ALA A 210 -13.49 -8.47 5.18
CA ALA A 210 -12.27 -8.46 4.35
C ALA A 210 -11.16 -9.39 4.89
N ALA A 211 -10.99 -9.47 6.22
CA ALA A 211 -10.10 -10.48 6.83
C ALA A 211 -10.58 -11.93 6.55
N GLY A 212 -11.88 -12.13 6.36
CA GLY A 212 -12.44 -13.40 5.87
C GLY A 212 -12.15 -13.70 4.39
N VAL A 213 -11.75 -12.70 3.59
CA VAL A 213 -11.42 -12.86 2.16
C VAL A 213 -9.99 -13.36 1.97
N GLU A 214 -9.07 -13.18 2.92
CA GLU A 214 -7.76 -13.86 2.88
C GLU A 214 -7.91 -15.41 2.94
N ALA A 215 -9.02 -15.92 3.46
CA ALA A 215 -9.35 -17.36 3.40
C ALA A 215 -9.91 -17.82 2.04
N VAL A 216 -10.23 -16.89 1.13
CA VAL A 216 -10.77 -17.15 -0.21
C VAL A 216 -9.80 -16.60 -1.25
N ILE A 217 -8.59 -17.16 -1.26
CA ILE A 217 -7.78 -17.18 -2.47
C ILE A 217 -7.83 -18.60 -3.04
N PRO A 218 -8.88 -19.02 -3.77
CA PRO A 218 -8.74 -20.10 -4.72
C PRO A 218 -8.08 -19.56 -5.98
N SER A 219 -7.03 -20.26 -6.36
CA SER A 219 -6.43 -20.33 -7.68
C SER A 219 -7.41 -20.09 -8.85
N ARG A 220 -6.99 -19.20 -9.76
CA ARG A 220 -7.20 -19.17 -11.22
C ARG A 220 -8.41 -19.91 -11.82
N LEU A 221 -9.02 -19.18 -12.78
CA LEU A 221 -9.90 -19.60 -13.88
C LEU A 221 -11.41 -19.67 -13.57
N GLN A 222 -12.14 -18.90 -14.38
CA GLN A 222 -13.58 -18.96 -14.63
C GLN A 222 -14.50 -18.53 -13.48
N ILE A 223 -14.85 -17.25 -13.43
CA ILE A 223 -16.25 -16.79 -13.34
C ILE A 223 -16.29 -15.41 -14.00
N GLY A 224 -17.16 -15.29 -15.00
CA GLY A 224 -17.36 -14.07 -15.77
C GLY A 224 -17.99 -12.95 -14.95
N THR A 225 -17.69 -11.72 -15.39
CA THR A 225 -18.55 -10.54 -15.29
C THR A 225 -19.29 -10.35 -13.96
N VAL A 226 -18.57 -10.40 -12.85
CA VAL A 226 -18.96 -9.69 -11.62
C VAL A 226 -17.89 -8.66 -11.36
N THR A 227 -18.30 -7.41 -11.42
CA THR A 227 -17.48 -6.22 -11.58
C THR A 227 -16.48 -6.06 -10.42
N ARG A 228 -15.20 -6.26 -10.74
CA ARG A 228 -14.02 -6.05 -9.90
C ARG A 228 -13.98 -4.67 -9.21
N LEU A 229 -14.74 -3.68 -9.71
CA LEU A 229 -14.85 -2.36 -9.11
C LEU A 229 -15.42 -2.40 -7.68
N LYS A 230 -16.38 -3.27 -7.34
CA LYS A 230 -17.02 -3.19 -6.01
C LYS A 230 -16.14 -3.64 -4.84
N CYS A 231 -15.24 -4.60 -5.02
CA CYS A 231 -14.40 -5.11 -3.92
C CYS A 231 -13.17 -4.24 -3.64
N THR A 232 -12.64 -3.53 -4.65
CA THR A 232 -11.55 -2.54 -4.44
C THR A 232 -12.08 -1.17 -4.09
N ASP A 233 -13.27 -0.78 -4.58
CA ASP A 233 -13.87 0.50 -4.23
C ASP A 233 -14.33 0.51 -2.76
N GLU A 234 -14.79 -0.60 -2.17
CA GLU A 234 -15.03 -0.69 -0.71
C GLU A 234 -13.73 -0.64 0.11
N PHE A 235 -12.61 -1.15 -0.42
CA PHE A 235 -11.29 -1.09 0.21
C PHE A 235 -10.73 0.34 0.23
N ALA A 236 -10.86 1.08 -0.88
CA ALA A 236 -10.46 2.50 -0.99
C ALA A 236 -11.47 3.46 -0.34
N LEU A 237 -12.77 3.12 -0.29
CA LEU A 237 -13.79 3.91 0.39
C LEU A 237 -13.57 3.95 1.90
N SER A 238 -13.00 2.91 2.51
CA SER A 238 -12.72 2.87 3.95
C SER A 238 -11.73 3.93 4.42
N TRP A 239 -10.78 4.31 3.56
CA TRP A 239 -9.82 5.37 3.84
C TRP A 239 -10.47 6.76 3.76
N LYS A 240 -11.32 6.96 2.74
CA LYS A 240 -12.09 8.19 2.55
C LYS A 240 -13.17 8.39 3.64
N PHE A 241 -13.76 7.30 4.12
CA PHE A 241 -14.76 7.31 5.20
C PHE A 241 -14.18 7.64 6.58
N MET A 242 -12.87 7.45 6.79
CA MET A 242 -12.18 7.86 8.02
C MET A 242 -11.81 9.36 8.06
N MET A 243 -11.85 10.06 6.92
CA MET A 243 -11.42 11.47 6.80
C MET A 243 -12.56 12.47 6.59
N ASP A 244 -13.75 12.03 6.16
CA ASP A 244 -14.91 12.90 5.97
C ASP A 244 -15.83 12.83 7.22
N GLU A 245 -15.94 13.93 7.97
CA GLU A 245 -17.06 14.10 8.89
C GLU A 245 -18.37 14.11 8.09
N PRO A 246 -19.45 13.46 8.55
CA PRO A 246 -20.72 13.53 7.85
C PRO A 246 -21.22 14.98 7.91
N GLU A 247 -21.37 15.63 6.75
CA GLU A 247 -22.18 16.84 6.63
C GLU A 247 -23.62 16.54 7.08
N VAL A 248 -23.90 16.75 8.37
CA VAL A 248 -25.24 16.74 8.93
C VAL A 248 -25.97 17.96 8.38
N GLY A 249 -26.66 17.80 7.25
CA GLY A 249 -27.19 18.98 6.57
C GLY A 249 -28.16 18.79 5.42
N LYS A 250 -28.95 17.70 5.35
CA LYS A 250 -30.16 17.69 4.49
C LYS A 250 -31.36 17.08 5.20
N LYS A 251 -32.26 17.96 5.65
CA LYS A 251 -33.66 17.65 5.96
C LYS A 251 -34.30 16.96 4.76
N MET A 252 -34.82 15.76 4.95
CA MET A 252 -35.88 15.25 4.07
C MET A 252 -37.22 15.79 4.57
N VAL A 253 -37.86 16.54 3.69
CA VAL A 253 -39.24 17.01 3.81
C VAL A 253 -40.17 15.86 3.41
N VAL A 254 -41.20 15.62 4.22
CA VAL A 254 -42.53 15.24 3.73
C VAL A 254 -43.46 16.37 4.12
#